data_AF-A0A3B0VG54-F1
#
_entry.id   AF-A0A3B0VG54-F1
#
_cell.length_a   1.000
_cell.length_b   1.000
_cell.length_c   1.000
_cell.angle_alpha   90.00
_cell.angle_beta   90.00
_cell.angle_gamma   90.00
#
_symmetry.space_group_name_H-M   'P 1'
#
loop_
_entity.id
_entity.type
_entity.pdbx_description
1 polymer ?
#
loop_
_entity_poly.entity_id
_entity_poly.type
_entity_poly.pdbx_seq_one_letter_code
_entity_poly.pdbx_strand_id
1 'polypeptide(L)'
;MARNELLRNGRLGKPFHPYRDENQLIIAGGWAPWWQNRADGDPDWKNRQPVYSPYSLDDSLTQQLSTPWGTHEAGLWQQIPSVAGNQYELTVEGQAWSSEDAASGSQLEASDVNMQIGIDPTGGLDPSSPLIIWSDPAQPLSRWETLRVQAEAEASIITIYLKSAPNLPKRLQSIFWRHAFLRPIGRHKRGVNIVGLGDTHIALEPEQPKPGEPITAVVSSSRNHPFVELIITRPDDTDGKIIAEGRTYDDERHLWRFQFFTDMDGLYDIRFVGDHGARLLALRLLQVARNVQLVPSDAARFNYRRVYVLLPPTASQKWMLAAVKGGYDGRFTIGFSADDAGLGTLENRQVLAVNPHHWPEVLTASWFKQHYPGVQFTAVVANQPEDLAVWLKNWTGLDP
;
A
#
# COMPACT_ATOMS: atom_id res chain seq x y z
N MET A 1 7.41 -3.81 -3.17
CA MET A 1 6.89 -5.07 -2.57
C MET A 1 5.58 -4.74 -1.87
N ALA A 2 4.69 -5.70 -1.60
CA ALA A 2 3.49 -5.40 -0.81
C ALA A 2 3.89 -5.18 0.66
N ARG A 3 3.34 -4.15 1.29
CA ARG A 3 3.52 -3.88 2.72
C ARG A 3 3.02 -5.10 3.50
N ASN A 4 3.92 -5.77 4.21
CA ASN A 4 3.58 -7.00 4.94
C ASN A 4 2.89 -6.71 6.28
N GLU A 5 3.10 -5.53 6.86
CA GLU A 5 2.54 -5.16 8.17
C GLU A 5 1.71 -3.86 8.07
N LEU A 6 0.45 -3.95 8.48
CA LEU A 6 -0.52 -2.86 8.34
C LEU A 6 -0.65 -1.99 9.59
N LEU A 7 -0.34 -2.53 10.77
CA LEU A 7 -0.47 -1.84 12.05
C LEU A 7 0.59 -0.76 12.20
N ARG A 8 0.22 0.32 12.89
CA ARG A 8 1.20 1.26 13.44
C ARG A 8 1.71 0.69 14.75
N ASN A 9 3.03 0.66 14.90
CA ASN A 9 3.69 0.18 16.12
C ASN A 9 3.17 -1.21 16.56
N GLY A 10 3.09 -2.17 15.64
CA GLY A 10 2.64 -3.54 15.94
C GLY A 10 3.45 -4.21 17.06
N ARG A 11 4.70 -3.78 17.28
CA ARG A 11 5.48 -4.22 18.45
C ARG A 11 4.84 -3.89 19.81
N LEU A 12 3.89 -2.94 19.89
CA LEU A 12 3.28 -2.42 21.13
C LEU A 12 4.36 -1.97 22.13
N GLY A 13 5.37 -1.30 21.59
CA GLY A 13 6.55 -0.81 22.29
C GLY A 13 6.72 0.68 22.02
N LYS A 14 7.96 1.16 22.02
CA LYS A 14 8.27 2.57 21.77
C LYS A 14 7.69 3.07 20.42
N PRO A 15 7.48 4.38 20.24
CA PRO A 15 7.39 5.38 21.29
C PRO A 15 6.11 5.19 22.13
N PHE A 16 6.09 5.76 23.33
CA PHE A 16 4.93 5.79 24.21
C PHE A 16 4.53 7.24 24.49
N HIS A 17 3.24 7.51 24.62
CA HIS A 17 2.69 8.85 24.81
C HIS A 17 1.54 8.83 25.83
N PRO A 18 1.33 9.91 26.61
CA PRO A 18 0.11 10.06 27.38
C PRO A 18 -1.07 10.22 26.42
N TYR A 19 -2.10 9.39 26.58
CA TYR A 19 -3.32 9.50 25.80
C TYR A 19 -4.11 10.72 26.29
N ARG A 20 -4.30 11.70 25.39
CA ARG A 20 -5.07 12.94 25.67
C ARG A 20 -4.62 13.68 26.93
N ASP A 21 -3.30 13.73 27.13
CA ASP A 21 -2.63 14.38 28.27
C ASP A 21 -2.93 13.74 29.64
N GLU A 22 -3.46 12.50 29.66
CA GLU A 22 -3.68 11.74 30.89
C GLU A 22 -2.43 10.90 31.26
N ASN A 23 -1.74 11.30 32.32
CA ASN A 23 -0.48 10.66 32.75
C ASN A 23 -0.62 9.20 33.22
N GLN A 24 -1.83 8.73 33.52
CA GLN A 24 -2.11 7.34 33.88
C GLN A 24 -2.38 6.45 32.65
N LEU A 25 -2.47 7.05 31.47
CA LEU A 25 -2.74 6.40 30.20
C LEU A 25 -1.53 6.52 29.28
N ILE A 26 -0.42 5.85 29.62
CA ILE A 26 0.77 5.86 28.77
C ILE A 26 0.67 4.70 27.77
N ILE A 27 0.52 5.04 26.49
CA ILE A 27 0.13 4.12 25.41
C ILE A 27 1.18 4.08 24.30
N ALA A 28 1.44 2.89 23.76
CA ALA A 28 2.23 2.68 22.56
C ALA A 28 1.68 3.52 21.40
N GLY A 29 2.50 4.38 20.79
CA GLY A 29 2.07 5.27 19.70
C GLY A 29 1.39 4.49 18.58
N GLY A 30 0.33 5.03 18.00
CA GLY A 30 -0.55 4.34 17.06
C GLY A 30 -1.71 3.60 17.72
N TRP A 31 -1.74 3.40 19.04
CA TRP A 31 -2.83 2.72 19.74
C TRP A 31 -3.53 3.67 20.70
N ALA A 32 -4.79 3.38 21.00
CA ALA A 32 -5.58 4.10 22.00
C ALA A 32 -6.17 3.13 23.03
N PRO A 33 -6.33 3.56 24.29
CA PRO A 33 -6.95 2.74 25.32
C PRO A 33 -8.47 2.73 25.18
N TRP A 34 -9.10 1.70 25.74
CA TRP A 34 -10.53 1.67 26.01
C TRP A 34 -10.79 0.87 27.30
N TRP A 35 -11.84 1.24 28.03
CA TRP A 35 -12.30 0.52 29.21
C TRP A 35 -13.81 0.69 29.38
N GLN A 36 -14.45 -0.33 29.95
CA GLN A 36 -15.82 -0.22 30.42
C GLN A 36 -15.84 0.51 31.76
N ASN A 37 -16.68 1.53 31.88
CA ASN A 37 -16.86 2.23 33.14
C ASN A 37 -17.60 1.33 34.15
N ARG A 38 -17.22 1.45 35.42
CA ARG A 38 -17.99 0.89 36.53
C ARG A 38 -19.41 1.48 36.55
N ALA A 39 -20.43 0.64 36.70
CA ALA A 39 -21.81 1.07 36.82
C ALA A 39 -22.12 1.61 38.23
N ASP A 40 -23.15 2.43 38.36
CA ASP A 40 -23.61 2.89 39.68
C ASP A 40 -24.08 1.70 40.53
N GLY A 41 -23.58 1.64 41.77
CA GLY A 41 -23.88 0.56 42.72
C GLY A 41 -23.01 -0.70 42.58
N ASP A 42 -22.14 -0.79 41.56
CA ASP A 42 -21.14 -1.83 41.50
C ASP A 42 -20.12 -1.68 42.65
N PRO A 43 -19.61 -2.79 43.20
CA PRO A 43 -18.60 -2.74 44.24
C PRO A 43 -17.30 -2.11 43.72
N ASP A 44 -16.51 -1.52 44.62
CA ASP A 44 -15.34 -0.71 44.23
C ASP A 44 -14.26 -1.47 43.45
N TRP A 45 -14.22 -2.79 43.57
CA TRP A 45 -13.29 -3.65 42.85
C TRP A 45 -13.74 -3.96 41.41
N LYS A 46 -14.99 -3.68 41.04
CA LYS A 46 -15.54 -4.05 39.73
C LYS A 46 -15.30 -2.97 38.68
N ASN A 47 -14.87 -3.37 37.48
CA ASN A 47 -14.63 -2.48 36.34
C ASN A 47 -13.84 -1.22 36.68
N ARG A 48 -12.73 -1.40 37.42
CA ARG A 48 -11.80 -0.30 37.71
C ARG A 48 -11.06 0.07 36.43
N GLN A 49 -10.89 1.36 36.19
CA GLN A 49 -10.05 1.85 35.09
C GLN A 49 -8.61 1.34 35.29
N PRO A 50 -8.03 0.61 34.32
CA PRO A 50 -6.65 0.19 34.40
C PRO A 50 -5.68 1.37 34.32
N VAL A 51 -4.52 1.21 34.95
CA VAL A 51 -3.34 2.03 34.64
C VAL A 51 -2.67 1.44 33.41
N TYR A 52 -2.34 2.28 32.44
CA TYR A 52 -1.63 1.88 31.23
C TYR A 52 -0.21 2.42 31.27
N SER A 53 0.76 1.54 31.05
CA SER A 53 2.17 1.90 31.17
C SER A 53 3.06 1.07 30.27
N PRO A 54 4.24 1.59 29.87
CA PRO A 54 5.30 0.76 29.35
C PRO A 54 5.84 -0.12 30.49
N TYR A 55 6.09 -1.40 30.21
CA TYR A 55 6.65 -2.32 31.20
C TYR A 55 7.74 -3.20 30.58
N SER A 56 8.88 -3.31 31.27
CA SER A 56 9.99 -4.15 30.83
C SER A 56 9.79 -5.58 31.32
N LEU A 57 9.58 -6.50 30.39
CA LEU A 57 9.36 -7.91 30.64
C LEU A 57 10.14 -8.74 29.64
N ASP A 58 10.94 -9.70 30.12
CA ASP A 58 11.85 -10.51 29.31
C ASP A 58 12.76 -9.65 28.41
N ASP A 59 13.38 -8.62 28.99
CA ASP A 59 14.25 -7.64 28.33
C ASP A 59 13.61 -6.86 27.15
N SER A 60 12.28 -6.88 27.05
CA SER A 60 11.51 -6.15 26.05
C SER A 60 10.53 -5.18 26.69
N LEU A 61 10.39 -4.00 26.10
CA LEU A 61 9.41 -3.00 26.53
C LEU A 61 8.06 -3.31 25.87
N THR A 62 7.06 -3.60 26.69
CA THR A 62 5.71 -4.01 26.29
C THR A 62 4.66 -3.01 26.76
N GLN A 63 3.46 -3.06 26.18
CA GLN A 63 2.31 -2.33 26.70
C GLN A 63 1.68 -3.12 27.85
N GLN A 64 1.59 -2.50 29.03
CA GLN A 64 0.92 -3.05 30.20
C GLN A 64 -0.43 -2.38 30.44
N LEU A 65 -1.38 -3.18 30.93
CA LEU A 65 -2.60 -2.75 31.61
C LEU A 65 -2.58 -3.35 33.02
N SER A 66 -2.66 -2.52 34.07
CA SER A 66 -2.57 -2.97 35.47
C SER A 66 -3.80 -2.54 36.28
N THR A 67 -4.39 -3.49 37.01
CA THR A 67 -5.63 -3.28 37.79
C THR A 67 -5.62 -4.10 39.08
N PRO A 68 -4.62 -3.92 39.95
CA PRO A 68 -4.49 -4.75 41.15
C PRO A 68 -5.65 -4.51 42.12
N TRP A 69 -6.11 -5.57 42.79
CA TRP A 69 -7.34 -5.59 43.61
C TRP A 69 -8.60 -5.16 42.85
N GLY A 70 -8.63 -5.37 41.53
CA GLY A 70 -9.76 -4.99 40.69
C GLY A 70 -9.96 -5.95 39.53
N THR A 71 -11.18 -5.93 39.00
CA THR A 71 -11.50 -6.45 37.69
C THR A 71 -11.61 -5.29 36.71
N HIS A 72 -11.51 -5.58 35.43
CA HIS A 72 -11.72 -4.63 34.35
C HIS A 72 -12.32 -5.35 33.15
N GLU A 73 -12.95 -4.60 32.26
CA GLU A 73 -13.11 -4.99 30.87
C GLU A 73 -12.50 -3.86 30.04
N ALA A 74 -11.31 -4.11 29.49
CA ALA A 74 -10.48 -3.06 28.92
C ALA A 74 -9.41 -3.59 27.99
N GLY A 75 -8.82 -2.68 27.21
CA GLY A 75 -7.76 -3.01 26.28
C GLY A 75 -7.30 -1.83 25.45
N LEU A 76 -6.89 -2.14 24.21
CA LEU A 76 -6.38 -1.19 23.22
C LEU A 76 -7.15 -1.33 21.91
N TRP A 77 -7.14 -0.28 21.10
CA TRP A 77 -7.66 -0.32 19.73
C TRP A 77 -6.83 0.50 18.74
N GLN A 78 -6.94 0.15 17.46
CA GLN A 78 -6.33 0.87 16.33
C GLN A 78 -7.19 0.69 15.07
N GLN A 79 -7.49 1.78 14.37
CA GLN A 79 -8.17 1.77 13.07
C GLN A 79 -7.18 1.67 11.92
N ILE A 80 -7.48 0.80 10.96
CA ILE A 80 -6.62 0.49 9.81
C ILE A 80 -7.40 0.67 8.51
N PRO A 81 -6.82 1.28 7.47
CA PRO A 81 -7.46 1.33 6.16
C PRO A 81 -7.61 -0.08 5.58
N SER A 82 -8.77 -0.37 5.02
CA SER A 82 -9.14 -1.67 4.47
C SER A 82 -9.91 -1.52 3.15
N VAL A 83 -10.25 -2.66 2.55
CA VAL A 83 -11.16 -2.72 1.39
C VAL A 83 -12.20 -3.77 1.68
N ALA A 84 -13.47 -3.41 1.51
CA ALA A 84 -14.57 -4.35 1.66
C ALA A 84 -14.36 -5.61 0.81
N GLY A 85 -14.57 -6.77 1.41
CA GLY A 85 -14.33 -8.09 0.82
C GLY A 85 -12.89 -8.61 0.94
N ASN A 86 -11.94 -7.83 1.46
CA ASN A 86 -10.62 -8.37 1.81
C ASN A 86 -10.69 -9.13 3.12
N GLN A 87 -10.05 -10.30 3.14
CA GLN A 87 -9.85 -11.09 4.35
C GLN A 87 -8.57 -10.67 5.06
N TYR A 88 -8.62 -10.55 6.38
CA TYR A 88 -7.50 -10.18 7.23
C TYR A 88 -7.26 -11.22 8.31
N GLU A 89 -6.00 -11.40 8.67
CA GLU A 89 -5.58 -12.19 9.81
C GLU A 89 -4.80 -11.32 10.77
N LEU A 90 -5.26 -11.30 12.02
CA LEU A 90 -4.62 -10.63 13.14
C LEU A 90 -3.99 -11.69 14.05
N THR A 91 -2.75 -11.45 14.46
CA THR A 91 -2.08 -12.20 15.52
C THR A 91 -1.44 -11.25 16.53
N VAL A 92 -1.51 -11.58 17.82
CA VAL A 92 -0.91 -10.77 18.89
C VAL A 92 -0.40 -11.68 20.00
N GLU A 93 0.77 -11.37 20.57
CA GLU A 93 1.26 -12.05 21.76
C GLU A 93 0.72 -11.38 23.03
N GLY A 94 0.12 -12.19 23.89
CA GLY A 94 -0.41 -11.77 25.18
C GLY A 94 0.13 -12.60 26.33
N GLN A 95 0.29 -11.98 27.49
CA GLN A 95 0.55 -12.63 28.77
C GLN A 95 -0.21 -11.90 29.87
N ALA A 96 -0.58 -12.61 30.94
CA ALA A 96 -1.13 -12.02 32.15
C ALA A 96 -0.45 -12.52 33.42
N TRP A 97 -0.45 -11.68 34.44
CA TRP A 97 -0.25 -12.06 35.83
C TRP A 97 -1.57 -11.91 36.57
N SER A 98 -1.97 -12.96 37.30
CA SER A 98 -3.13 -12.98 38.19
C SER A 98 -2.77 -13.84 39.41
N SER A 99 -2.74 -13.26 40.61
CA SER A 99 -2.31 -13.95 41.83
C SER A 99 -2.73 -13.22 43.11
N GLU A 100 -2.94 -13.96 44.20
CA GLU A 100 -3.06 -13.42 45.56
C GLU A 100 -1.70 -13.01 46.17
N ASP A 101 -0.60 -13.47 45.58
CA ASP A 101 0.74 -13.03 45.90
C ASP A 101 1.16 -11.83 45.03
N ALA A 102 2.03 -10.97 45.55
CA ALA A 102 2.57 -9.82 44.81
C ALA A 102 3.81 -10.17 43.96
N ALA A 103 4.39 -11.37 44.11
CA ALA A 103 5.56 -11.77 43.34
C ALA A 103 5.26 -11.87 41.84
N SER A 104 6.10 -11.25 41.02
CA SER A 104 6.02 -11.30 39.56
C SER A 104 5.95 -12.73 39.04
N GLY A 105 5.01 -13.01 38.15
CA GLY A 105 4.82 -14.34 37.57
C GLY A 105 4.17 -15.38 38.50
N SER A 106 3.91 -15.05 39.77
CA SER A 106 3.15 -15.92 40.67
C SER A 106 1.75 -16.20 40.12
N GLN A 107 1.22 -17.39 40.44
CA GLN A 107 -0.12 -17.85 40.05
C GLN A 107 -0.90 -18.39 41.26
N LEU A 108 -0.50 -17.98 42.48
CA LEU A 108 -1.16 -18.39 43.71
C LEU A 108 -2.63 -17.95 43.67
N GLU A 109 -3.53 -18.94 43.61
CA GLU A 109 -4.97 -18.71 43.48
C GLU A 109 -5.31 -17.74 42.33
N ALA A 110 -4.68 -17.93 41.17
CA ALA A 110 -4.95 -17.11 39.98
C ALA A 110 -6.44 -17.09 39.58
N SER A 111 -6.86 -15.97 38.99
CA SER A 111 -8.17 -15.85 38.33
C SER A 111 -8.03 -15.99 36.83
N ASP A 112 -9.12 -16.34 36.15
CA ASP A 112 -9.24 -16.12 34.72
C ASP A 112 -9.00 -14.65 34.39
N VAL A 113 -8.30 -14.42 33.28
CA VAL A 113 -7.91 -13.13 32.71
C VAL A 113 -8.65 -12.81 31.41
N ASN A 114 -9.22 -13.83 30.77
CA ASN A 114 -10.11 -13.74 29.60
C ASN A 114 -9.55 -12.79 28.52
N MET A 115 -8.33 -13.05 28.07
CA MET A 115 -7.69 -12.26 27.03
C MET A 115 -8.26 -12.62 25.65
N GLN A 116 -8.56 -11.62 24.83
CA GLN A 116 -9.08 -11.80 23.47
C GLN A 116 -8.50 -10.74 22.54
N ILE A 117 -8.47 -11.05 21.25
CA ILE A 117 -8.22 -10.08 20.18
C ILE A 117 -9.39 -10.08 19.21
N GLY A 118 -9.69 -8.94 18.61
CA GLY A 118 -10.88 -8.77 17.78
C GLY A 118 -10.67 -7.87 16.58
N ILE A 119 -11.50 -8.09 15.58
CA ILE A 119 -11.61 -7.22 14.40
C ILE A 119 -13.08 -6.79 14.29
N ASP A 120 -13.33 -5.49 14.36
CA ASP A 120 -14.60 -4.91 13.89
C ASP A 120 -14.49 -4.71 12.37
N PRO A 121 -15.26 -5.47 11.56
CA PRO A 121 -15.15 -5.43 10.11
C PRO A 121 -15.72 -4.14 9.50
N THR A 122 -16.51 -3.39 10.28
CA THR A 122 -17.14 -2.12 9.87
C THR A 122 -16.32 -0.89 10.25
N GLY A 123 -15.29 -1.07 11.09
CA GLY A 123 -14.48 0.03 11.61
C GLY A 123 -15.12 0.78 12.77
N GLY A 124 -16.10 0.18 13.46
CA GLY A 124 -16.72 0.73 14.66
C GLY A 124 -15.71 1.03 15.77
N LEU A 125 -16.03 2.02 16.62
CA LEU A 125 -15.21 2.39 17.79
C LEU A 125 -15.86 2.01 19.13
N ASP A 126 -17.06 1.43 19.12
CA ASP A 126 -17.72 0.93 20.33
C ASP A 126 -17.17 -0.46 20.70
N PRO A 127 -16.39 -0.59 21.79
CA PRO A 127 -15.81 -1.87 22.19
C PRO A 127 -16.84 -2.91 22.66
N SER A 128 -18.09 -2.50 22.89
CA SER A 128 -19.20 -3.41 23.24
C SER A 128 -20.00 -3.89 22.02
N SER A 129 -19.62 -3.45 20.83
CA SER A 129 -20.30 -3.80 19.58
C SER A 129 -20.35 -5.32 19.38
N PRO A 130 -21.53 -5.90 19.09
CA PRO A 130 -21.64 -7.32 18.78
C PRO A 130 -21.08 -7.67 17.39
N LEU A 131 -20.70 -6.67 16.58
CA LEU A 131 -20.08 -6.86 15.27
C LEU A 131 -18.60 -7.21 15.36
N ILE A 132 -17.97 -7.01 16.53
CA ILE A 132 -16.57 -7.36 16.72
C ILE A 132 -16.44 -8.88 16.69
N ILE A 133 -15.65 -9.38 15.73
CA ILE A 133 -15.30 -10.80 15.64
C ILE A 133 -14.11 -11.03 16.57
N TRP A 134 -14.36 -11.65 17.73
CA TRP A 134 -13.35 -11.96 18.73
C TRP A 134 -12.74 -13.36 18.52
N SER A 135 -11.48 -13.52 18.88
CA SER A 135 -10.87 -14.84 19.11
C SER A 135 -11.54 -15.55 20.30
N ASP A 136 -11.30 -16.85 20.42
CA ASP A 136 -11.60 -17.56 21.67
C ASP A 136 -10.87 -16.88 22.87
N PRO A 137 -11.47 -16.88 24.07
CA PRO A 137 -10.80 -16.40 25.28
C PRO A 137 -9.57 -17.23 25.61
N ALA A 138 -8.45 -16.55 25.88
CA ALA A 138 -7.19 -17.16 26.27
C ALA A 138 -6.85 -16.85 27.75
N GLN A 139 -6.13 -17.77 28.38
CA GLN A 139 -5.66 -17.65 29.78
C GLN A 139 -4.12 -17.77 29.87
N PRO A 140 -3.35 -16.87 29.23
CA PRO A 140 -1.89 -16.95 29.19
C PRO A 140 -1.25 -16.45 30.51
N LEU A 141 -1.53 -17.16 31.60
CA LEU A 141 -0.94 -16.88 32.91
C LEU A 141 0.56 -17.18 32.89
N SER A 142 1.36 -16.15 33.17
CA SER A 142 2.83 -16.14 33.26
C SER A 142 3.57 -16.86 32.12
N ARG A 143 2.97 -16.87 30.93
CA ARG A 143 3.59 -17.32 29.68
C ARG A 143 3.07 -16.47 28.53
N TRP A 144 3.89 -16.28 27.51
CA TRP A 144 3.44 -15.68 26.24
C TRP A 144 2.64 -16.69 25.42
N GLU A 145 1.51 -16.25 24.89
CA GLU A 145 0.67 -17.01 23.98
C GLU A 145 0.29 -16.13 22.78
N THR A 146 0.32 -16.69 21.57
CA THR A 146 -0.09 -15.98 20.37
C THR A 146 -1.58 -16.22 20.10
N LEU A 147 -2.38 -15.18 20.27
CA LEU A 147 -3.80 -15.19 19.89
C LEU A 147 -3.93 -14.95 18.39
N ARG A 148 -5.00 -15.47 17.78
CA ARG A 148 -5.29 -15.34 16.34
C ARG A 148 -6.77 -15.15 16.08
N VAL A 149 -7.12 -14.27 15.15
CA VAL A 149 -8.48 -14.12 14.62
C VAL A 149 -8.43 -13.73 13.14
N GLN A 150 -9.47 -14.10 12.38
CA GLN A 150 -9.64 -13.72 10.99
C GLN A 150 -11.01 -13.05 10.79
N ALA A 151 -11.08 -12.08 9.89
CA ALA A 151 -12.30 -11.38 9.55
C ALA A 151 -12.26 -10.84 8.11
N GLU A 152 -13.43 -10.77 7.47
CA GLU A 152 -13.61 -10.03 6.23
C GLU A 152 -13.88 -8.56 6.55
N ALA A 153 -13.18 -7.63 5.90
CA ALA A 153 -13.55 -6.23 6.01
C ALA A 153 -14.89 -5.98 5.28
N GLU A 154 -15.77 -5.21 5.90
CA GLU A 154 -17.05 -4.77 5.34
C GLU A 154 -17.02 -3.29 4.91
N ALA A 155 -16.02 -2.55 5.36
CA ALA A 155 -15.85 -1.13 5.08
C ALA A 155 -14.45 -0.81 4.54
N SER A 156 -14.17 0.48 4.34
CA SER A 156 -12.85 1.00 3.98
C SER A 156 -11.93 1.21 5.19
N ILE A 157 -12.42 0.91 6.40
CA ILE A 157 -11.69 0.88 7.66
C ILE A 157 -12.13 -0.36 8.42
N ILE A 158 -11.20 -1.01 9.10
CA ILE A 158 -11.49 -1.97 10.18
C ILE A 158 -10.90 -1.44 11.49
N THR A 159 -11.46 -1.86 12.62
CA THR A 159 -10.89 -1.57 13.94
C THR A 159 -10.35 -2.85 14.55
N ILE A 160 -9.09 -2.81 14.98
CA ILE A 160 -8.46 -3.87 15.74
C ILE A 160 -8.68 -3.60 17.21
N TYR A 161 -9.06 -4.62 17.97
CA TYR A 161 -9.23 -4.56 19.41
C TYR A 161 -8.38 -5.60 20.12
N LEU A 162 -7.76 -5.20 21.22
CA LEU A 162 -7.23 -6.11 22.25
C LEU A 162 -8.14 -5.99 23.46
N LYS A 163 -8.40 -7.09 24.17
CA LYS A 163 -9.29 -7.13 25.34
C LYS A 163 -8.72 -8.05 26.41
N SER A 164 -8.93 -7.66 27.66
CA SER A 164 -8.80 -8.54 28.82
C SER A 164 -9.96 -8.26 29.78
N ALA A 165 -10.44 -9.31 30.45
CA ALA A 165 -11.62 -9.23 31.30
C ALA A 165 -11.50 -10.16 32.54
N PRO A 166 -10.60 -9.88 33.49
CA PRO A 166 -10.41 -10.77 34.63
C PRO A 166 -11.64 -10.92 35.52
N ASN A 167 -11.91 -12.15 35.96
CA ASN A 167 -13.13 -12.48 36.70
C ASN A 167 -13.10 -12.06 38.18
N LEU A 168 -11.92 -12.05 38.81
CA LEU A 168 -11.76 -11.76 40.24
C LEU A 168 -10.69 -10.69 40.50
N PRO A 169 -10.86 -9.88 41.56
CA PRO A 169 -9.97 -8.75 41.87
C PRO A 169 -8.69 -9.21 42.59
N LYS A 170 -7.78 -9.89 41.87
CA LYS A 170 -6.55 -10.42 42.45
C LYS A 170 -5.56 -9.34 42.84
N ARG A 171 -4.75 -9.63 43.87
CA ARG A 171 -3.72 -8.72 44.40
C ARG A 171 -2.74 -8.28 43.31
N LEU A 172 -2.22 -9.24 42.55
CA LEU A 172 -1.46 -9.00 41.33
C LEU A 172 -2.40 -9.22 40.14
N GLN A 173 -2.62 -8.19 39.34
CA GLN A 173 -3.46 -8.26 38.15
C GLN A 173 -2.88 -7.34 37.08
N SER A 174 -2.19 -7.92 36.11
CA SER A 174 -1.52 -7.18 35.03
C SER A 174 -1.55 -7.95 33.73
N ILE A 175 -1.78 -7.25 32.64
CA ILE A 175 -1.87 -7.78 31.28
C ILE A 175 -0.78 -7.12 30.45
N PHE A 176 -0.12 -7.90 29.60
CA PHE A 176 0.98 -7.47 28.74
C PHE A 176 0.68 -7.85 27.30
N TRP A 177 0.87 -6.91 26.39
CA TRP A 177 0.71 -7.12 24.96
C TRP A 177 1.98 -6.76 24.20
N ARG A 178 2.34 -7.59 23.22
CA ARG A 178 3.44 -7.33 22.28
C ARG A 178 3.20 -8.00 20.93
N HIS A 179 3.98 -7.61 19.93
CA HIS A 179 4.04 -8.28 18.63
C HIS A 179 2.67 -8.51 17.96
N ALA A 180 1.83 -7.47 17.94
CA ALA A 180 0.68 -7.43 17.08
C ALA A 180 1.11 -7.36 15.60
N PHE A 181 0.48 -8.16 14.77
CA PHE A 181 0.74 -8.26 13.35
C PHE A 181 -0.58 -8.45 12.61
N LEU A 182 -0.82 -7.65 11.57
CA LEU A 182 -2.02 -7.69 10.75
C LEU A 182 -1.64 -7.79 9.29
N ARG A 183 -2.12 -8.85 8.63
CA ARG A 183 -1.91 -9.06 7.20
C ARG A 183 -3.21 -9.36 6.45
N PRO A 184 -3.33 -8.97 5.17
CA PRO A 184 -4.34 -9.52 4.31
C PRO A 184 -4.02 -10.99 3.99
N ILE A 185 -5.05 -11.81 3.82
CA ILE A 185 -4.94 -13.20 3.41
C ILE A 185 -5.82 -13.46 2.16
N GLY A 186 -5.42 -14.44 1.34
CA GLY A 186 -6.14 -14.78 0.12
C GLY A 186 -6.04 -13.72 -0.99
N ARG A 187 -7.11 -13.59 -1.81
CA ARG A 187 -7.17 -12.61 -2.89
C ARG A 187 -7.30 -11.20 -2.30
N HIS A 188 -6.19 -10.48 -2.28
CA HIS A 188 -6.14 -9.13 -1.75
C HIS A 188 -6.37 -8.07 -2.84
N LYS A 189 -7.42 -7.26 -2.68
CA LYS A 189 -7.62 -6.04 -3.46
C LYS A 189 -6.87 -4.89 -2.79
N ARG A 190 -6.00 -4.20 -3.53
CA ARG A 190 -5.44 -2.93 -3.07
C ARG A 190 -6.47 -1.83 -3.28
N GLY A 191 -6.91 -1.22 -2.19
CA GLY A 191 -7.79 -0.05 -2.25
C GLY A 191 -6.97 1.16 -2.64
N VAL A 192 -7.40 1.84 -3.69
CA VAL A 192 -6.88 3.19 -4.05
C VAL A 192 -7.79 4.28 -3.45
N ASN A 193 -8.76 3.88 -2.62
CA ASN A 193 -9.77 4.80 -2.14
C ASN A 193 -9.16 5.77 -1.14
N ILE A 194 -9.34 7.06 -1.43
CA ILE A 194 -9.22 8.14 -0.45
C ILE A 194 -10.25 7.83 0.62
N VAL A 195 -9.79 7.50 1.83
CA VAL A 195 -10.70 7.33 2.96
C VAL A 195 -10.95 8.73 3.50
N GLY A 196 -12.11 9.31 3.27
CA GLY A 196 -12.60 10.42 4.09
C GLY A 196 -13.71 9.84 4.95
N LEU A 197 -13.51 9.71 6.27
CA LEU A 197 -14.64 9.35 7.13
C LEU A 197 -15.63 10.52 7.13
N GLY A 198 -16.72 10.38 6.38
CA GLY A 198 -17.75 11.41 6.27
C GLY A 198 -17.23 12.69 5.62
N ASP A 199 -17.01 13.72 6.43
CA ASP A 199 -16.78 15.11 6.00
C ASP A 199 -15.30 15.56 6.04
N THR A 200 -14.36 14.70 6.43
CA THR A 200 -12.92 15.04 6.53
C THR A 200 -12.18 14.81 5.21
N HIS A 201 -11.53 15.85 4.67
CA HIS A 201 -10.87 15.82 3.35
C HIS A 201 -9.44 16.34 3.40
N ILE A 202 -8.51 15.69 2.68
CA ILE A 202 -7.11 16.12 2.54
C ILE A 202 -6.90 16.73 1.15
N ALA A 203 -6.66 18.03 1.07
CA ALA A 203 -6.21 18.74 -0.14
C ALA A 203 -4.68 18.87 -0.13
N LEU A 204 -4.03 18.77 -1.30
CA LEU A 204 -2.58 18.87 -1.46
C LEU A 204 -2.26 19.95 -2.47
N GLU A 205 -1.23 20.75 -2.22
CA GLU A 205 -0.72 21.74 -3.15
C GLU A 205 0.81 21.67 -3.21
N PRO A 206 1.42 21.38 -4.38
CA PRO A 206 0.75 21.00 -5.63
C PRO A 206 0.17 19.57 -5.56
N GLU A 207 -0.85 19.27 -6.38
CA GLU A 207 -1.46 17.93 -6.44
C GLU A 207 -0.56 16.87 -7.12
N GLN A 208 0.37 17.32 -7.98
CA GLN A 208 1.34 16.49 -8.69
C GLN A 208 2.76 17.02 -8.44
N PRO A 209 3.28 16.85 -7.21
CA PRO A 209 4.60 17.35 -6.83
C PRO A 209 5.73 16.57 -7.50
N LYS A 210 6.83 17.27 -7.76
CA LYS A 210 8.09 16.62 -8.14
C LYS A 210 8.88 16.19 -6.89
N PRO A 211 9.79 15.20 -7.00
CA PRO A 211 10.69 14.89 -5.90
C PRO A 211 11.47 16.12 -5.42
N GLY A 212 11.46 16.36 -4.12
CA GLY A 212 12.10 17.50 -3.44
C GLY A 212 11.25 18.77 -3.33
N GLU A 213 10.09 18.82 -3.97
CA GLU A 213 9.18 19.97 -3.88
C GLU A 213 8.44 19.97 -2.52
N PRO A 214 8.31 21.12 -1.83
CA PRO A 214 7.46 21.21 -0.66
C PRO A 214 5.99 21.03 -1.05
N ILE A 215 5.26 20.28 -0.24
CA ILE A 215 3.82 20.06 -0.40
C ILE A 215 3.13 20.61 0.82
N THR A 216 2.11 21.42 0.59
CA THR A 216 1.18 21.85 1.61
C THR A 216 -0.04 20.93 1.61
N ALA A 217 -0.29 20.27 2.74
CA ALA A 217 -1.53 19.56 2.99
C ALA A 217 -2.48 20.45 3.80
N VAL A 218 -3.71 20.62 3.30
CA VAL A 218 -4.81 21.25 4.02
C VAL A 218 -5.86 20.22 4.29
N VAL A 219 -6.08 19.91 5.56
CA VAL A 219 -7.17 19.02 5.99
C VAL A 219 -8.37 19.87 6.39
N SER A 220 -9.56 19.53 5.90
CA SER A 220 -10.82 20.23 6.22
C SER A 220 -11.87 19.28 6.76
N SER A 221 -12.62 19.70 7.79
CA SER A 221 -13.77 18.98 8.34
C SER A 221 -14.77 19.96 8.94
N SER A 222 -16.07 19.69 8.84
CA SER A 222 -17.11 20.44 9.58
C SER A 222 -17.07 20.14 11.07
N ARG A 223 -16.44 19.02 11.48
CA ARG A 223 -16.24 18.65 12.88
C ARG A 223 -14.86 19.04 13.37
N ASN A 224 -14.79 19.49 14.62
CA ASN A 224 -13.52 19.65 15.31
C ASN A 224 -12.98 18.27 15.71
N HIS A 225 -11.79 17.92 15.23
CA HIS A 225 -11.04 16.76 15.70
C HIS A 225 -9.91 17.22 16.65
N PRO A 226 -9.98 16.90 17.95
CA PRO A 226 -8.87 17.13 18.88
C PRO A 226 -7.79 16.04 18.74
N PHE A 227 -6.58 16.31 19.25
CA PHE A 227 -5.45 15.37 19.29
C PHE A 227 -5.11 14.77 17.92
N VAL A 228 -5.04 15.63 16.89
CA VAL A 228 -4.80 15.22 15.51
C VAL A 228 -3.38 15.47 15.06
N GLU A 229 -2.96 14.65 14.10
CA GLU A 229 -1.66 14.75 13.44
C GLU A 229 -1.78 14.29 11.98
N LEU A 230 -0.80 14.68 11.17
CA LEU A 230 -0.62 14.16 9.82
C LEU A 230 0.55 13.19 9.86
N ILE A 231 0.36 11.97 9.37
CA ILE A 231 1.42 10.99 9.20
C ILE A 231 1.63 10.76 7.71
N ILE A 232 2.89 10.80 7.29
CA ILE A 232 3.31 10.51 5.93
C ILE A 232 4.11 9.21 5.98
N THR A 233 3.63 8.14 5.34
CA THR A 233 4.46 6.95 5.08
C THR A 233 5.03 7.04 3.68
N ARG A 234 6.34 6.88 3.61
CA ARG A 234 7.14 6.93 2.39
C ARG A 234 7.04 5.62 1.62
N PRO A 235 7.42 5.61 0.32
CA PRO A 235 7.44 4.39 -0.50
C PRO A 235 8.34 3.27 0.03
N ASP A 236 9.31 3.58 0.89
CA ASP A 236 10.20 2.63 1.56
C ASP A 236 9.72 2.21 2.96
N ASP A 237 8.44 2.47 3.28
CA ASP A 237 7.78 2.20 4.56
C ASP A 237 8.37 2.98 5.77
N THR A 238 9.19 4.01 5.54
CA THR A 238 9.65 4.92 6.60
C THR A 238 8.71 6.13 6.77
N ASP A 239 8.76 6.80 7.93
CA ASP A 239 7.95 7.99 8.16
C ASP A 239 8.60 9.24 7.54
N GLY A 240 7.77 10.06 6.89
CA GLY A 240 8.13 11.37 6.36
C GLY A 240 8.19 12.44 7.45
N LYS A 241 8.94 13.51 7.21
CA LYS A 241 8.98 14.68 8.10
C LYS A 241 7.79 15.59 7.81
N ILE A 242 7.10 16.03 8.86
CA ILE A 242 5.97 16.96 8.78
C ILE A 242 6.26 18.19 9.64
N ILE A 243 5.84 19.34 9.15
CA ILE A 243 5.78 20.60 9.88
C ILE A 243 4.30 20.97 10.01
N ALA A 244 3.79 21.07 11.23
CA ALA A 244 2.44 21.59 11.48
C ALA A 244 2.49 23.13 11.42
N GLU A 245 1.71 23.73 10.52
CA GLU A 245 1.69 25.19 10.32
C GLU A 245 0.57 25.88 11.10
N GLY A 246 -0.40 25.12 11.57
CA GLY A 246 -1.43 25.61 12.48
C GLY A 246 -2.83 25.12 12.13
N ARG A 247 -3.79 25.65 12.89
CA ARG A 247 -5.20 25.33 12.77
C ARG A 247 -6.00 26.63 12.69
N THR A 248 -6.94 26.68 11.75
CA THR A 248 -7.89 27.79 11.61
C THR A 248 -9.32 27.27 11.55
N TYR A 249 -10.27 28.20 11.61
CA TYR A 249 -11.69 27.97 11.39
C TYR A 249 -12.21 29.09 10.50
N ASP A 250 -12.87 28.75 9.39
CA ASP A 250 -13.33 29.70 8.37
C ASP A 250 -14.85 29.91 8.40
N ASP A 251 -15.44 29.89 9.60
CA ASP A 251 -16.88 29.94 9.88
C ASP A 251 -17.70 28.72 9.42
N GLU A 252 -17.19 27.89 8.50
CA GLU A 252 -17.86 26.67 8.03
C GLU A 252 -17.10 25.39 8.40
N ARG A 253 -15.77 25.41 8.36
CA ARG A 253 -14.93 24.22 8.52
C ARG A 253 -13.70 24.49 9.37
N HIS A 254 -13.28 23.47 10.10
CA HIS A 254 -11.97 23.44 10.72
C HIS A 254 -10.92 23.06 9.69
N LEU A 255 -9.83 23.82 9.66
CA LEU A 255 -8.72 23.62 8.75
C LEU A 255 -7.45 23.33 9.55
N TRP A 256 -6.73 22.28 9.18
CA TRP A 256 -5.39 21.98 9.68
C TRP A 256 -4.40 22.03 8.52
N ARG A 257 -3.35 22.81 8.67
CA ARG A 257 -2.33 23.00 7.63
C ARG A 257 -1.01 22.36 8.05
N PHE A 258 -0.44 21.60 7.12
CA PHE A 258 0.82 20.90 7.28
C PHE A 258 1.70 21.11 6.05
N GLN A 259 3.01 21.08 6.24
CA GLN A 259 3.99 21.06 5.17
C GLN A 259 4.87 19.81 5.29
N PHE A 260 5.16 19.17 4.16
CA PHE A 260 6.08 18.03 4.09
C PHE A 260 6.78 17.99 2.72
N PHE A 261 7.74 17.10 2.56
CA PHE A 261 8.50 16.92 1.32
C PHE A 261 8.43 15.46 0.86
N THR A 262 8.42 15.26 -0.46
CA THR A 262 8.53 13.93 -1.08
C THR A 262 9.88 13.81 -1.76
N ASP A 263 10.81 13.08 -1.16
CA ASP A 263 12.21 13.00 -1.59
C ASP A 263 12.53 11.84 -2.54
N MET A 264 11.60 10.92 -2.77
CA MET A 264 11.80 9.76 -3.63
C MET A 264 10.57 9.48 -4.51
N ASP A 265 10.81 8.76 -5.60
CA ASP A 265 9.74 8.31 -6.47
C ASP A 265 8.96 7.17 -5.82
N GLY A 266 7.64 7.16 -5.99
CA GLY A 266 6.77 6.11 -5.48
C GLY A 266 5.46 6.62 -4.91
N LEU A 267 4.75 5.70 -4.26
CA LEU A 267 3.44 5.98 -3.67
C LEU A 267 3.60 6.32 -2.19
N TYR A 268 3.21 7.53 -1.82
CA TYR A 268 3.14 7.99 -0.43
C TYR A 268 1.73 7.77 0.13
N ASP A 269 1.67 7.39 1.41
CA ASP A 269 0.43 7.20 2.17
C ASP A 269 0.32 8.33 3.20
N ILE A 270 -0.63 9.24 2.96
CA ILE A 270 -0.86 10.45 3.76
C ILE A 270 -2.10 10.21 4.62
N ARG A 271 -1.92 10.14 5.93
CA ARG A 271 -3.00 9.89 6.88
C ARG A 271 -3.19 11.08 7.79
N PHE A 272 -4.40 11.61 7.81
CA PHE A 272 -4.84 12.46 8.91
C PHE A 272 -5.46 11.57 9.98
N VAL A 273 -4.88 11.61 11.16
CA VAL A 273 -5.19 10.68 12.24
C VAL A 273 -5.45 11.44 13.53
N GLY A 274 -6.24 10.83 14.41
CA GLY A 274 -6.45 11.27 15.78
C GLY A 274 -5.82 10.28 16.76
N ASP A 275 -5.74 10.70 18.02
CA ASP A 275 -5.35 9.83 19.13
C ASP A 275 -3.97 9.19 18.91
N HIS A 276 -2.98 10.01 18.51
CA HIS A 276 -1.60 9.59 18.21
C HIS A 276 -1.51 8.43 17.20
N GLY A 277 -2.36 8.44 16.18
CA GLY A 277 -2.34 7.46 15.10
C GLY A 277 -3.29 6.27 15.28
N ALA A 278 -4.00 6.19 16.40
CA ALA A 278 -4.98 5.13 16.64
C ALA A 278 -6.24 5.30 15.79
N ARG A 279 -6.68 6.54 15.61
CA ARG A 279 -7.89 6.85 14.85
C ARG A 279 -7.56 7.28 13.44
N LEU A 280 -8.11 6.61 12.43
CA LEU A 280 -7.96 7.06 11.05
C LEU A 280 -9.11 8.01 10.70
N LEU A 281 -8.81 9.28 10.44
CA LEU A 281 -9.82 10.30 10.11
C LEU A 281 -9.91 10.54 8.60
N ALA A 282 -8.75 10.58 7.93
CA ALA A 282 -8.68 10.57 6.49
C ALA A 282 -7.37 9.95 5.97
N LEU A 283 -7.39 9.45 4.73
CA LEU A 283 -6.27 8.88 4.00
C LEU A 283 -6.28 9.39 2.56
N ARG A 284 -5.13 9.84 2.06
CA ARG A 284 -4.91 10.18 0.65
C ARG A 284 -3.62 9.51 0.18
N LEU A 285 -3.69 8.83 -0.96
CA LEU A 285 -2.50 8.33 -1.64
C LEU A 285 -1.95 9.41 -2.57
N LEU A 286 -0.64 9.57 -2.58
CA LEU A 286 0.05 10.52 -3.44
C LEU A 286 1.11 9.80 -4.26
N GLN A 287 0.89 9.69 -5.57
CA GLN A 287 1.90 9.17 -6.49
C GLN A 287 2.88 10.29 -6.83
N VAL A 288 4.14 10.10 -6.45
CA VAL A 288 5.24 10.98 -6.82
C VAL A 288 6.05 10.28 -7.89
N ALA A 289 6.25 10.96 -9.00
CA ALA A 289 7.09 10.46 -10.07
C ALA A 289 7.83 11.64 -10.69
N ARG A 290 9.12 11.47 -10.96
CA ARG A 290 9.81 12.32 -11.94
C ARG A 290 9.01 12.27 -13.24
N ASN A 291 8.86 13.43 -13.89
CA ASN A 291 8.36 13.50 -15.25
C ASN A 291 9.24 12.61 -16.14
N VAL A 292 8.76 11.41 -16.45
CA VAL A 292 9.19 10.74 -17.67
C VAL A 292 8.51 11.53 -18.76
N GLN A 293 9.29 12.27 -19.56
CA GLN A 293 8.78 12.85 -20.78
C GLN A 293 8.33 11.69 -21.68
N LEU A 294 7.06 11.29 -21.56
CA LEU A 294 6.40 10.50 -22.58
C LEU A 294 6.38 11.43 -23.79
N VAL A 295 7.27 11.20 -24.75
CA VAL A 295 7.15 11.80 -26.08
C VAL A 295 5.92 11.11 -26.70
N PRO A 296 4.74 11.75 -26.74
CA PRO A 296 3.58 11.18 -27.40
C PRO A 296 3.78 11.51 -28.87
N SER A 297 4.61 10.72 -29.53
CA SER A 297 4.84 10.88 -30.95
C SER A 297 5.30 9.56 -31.53
N ASP A 298 4.37 8.94 -32.25
CA ASP A 298 4.64 8.04 -33.36
C ASP A 298 5.45 8.72 -34.49
N ALA A 299 5.70 10.04 -34.41
CA ALA A 299 6.65 10.70 -35.27
C ALA A 299 8.07 10.36 -34.82
N ALA A 300 8.85 9.83 -35.76
CA ALA A 300 10.27 9.62 -35.55
C ALA A 300 10.95 10.96 -35.19
N ARG A 301 11.94 10.91 -34.29
CA ARG A 301 12.82 12.05 -33.95
C ARG A 301 13.39 12.78 -35.18
N PHE A 302 13.58 12.07 -36.28
CA PHE A 302 13.99 12.61 -37.58
C PHE A 302 13.19 11.93 -38.71
N ASN A 303 12.69 12.72 -39.66
CA ASN A 303 11.87 12.25 -40.78
C ASN A 303 12.74 11.97 -42.02
N TYR A 304 13.50 10.88 -42.00
CA TYR A 304 14.29 10.42 -43.15
C TYR A 304 13.69 9.14 -43.73
N ARG A 305 13.99 8.88 -45.01
CA ARG A 305 13.55 7.66 -45.72
C ARG A 305 13.95 6.41 -44.94
N ARG A 306 12.99 5.53 -44.64
CA ARG A 306 13.26 4.22 -44.04
C ARG A 306 13.00 3.11 -45.03
N VAL A 307 13.97 2.22 -45.15
CA VAL A 307 13.89 1.02 -45.98
C VAL A 307 13.88 -0.18 -45.05
N TYR A 308 12.84 -0.99 -45.12
CA TYR A 308 12.66 -2.22 -44.35
C TYR A 308 12.76 -3.42 -45.30
N VAL A 309 13.79 -4.24 -45.15
CA VAL A 309 13.93 -5.53 -45.82
C VAL A 309 13.14 -6.56 -45.04
N LEU A 310 11.99 -6.95 -45.58
CA LEU A 310 11.06 -7.88 -44.97
C LEU A 310 11.36 -9.29 -45.45
N LEU A 311 11.93 -10.11 -44.56
CA LEU A 311 12.25 -11.50 -44.84
C LEU A 311 11.03 -12.41 -44.58
N PRO A 312 10.81 -13.45 -45.41
CA PRO A 312 9.70 -14.37 -45.20
C PRO A 312 9.90 -15.25 -43.98
N PRO A 313 8.83 -15.79 -43.37
CA PRO A 313 8.94 -16.70 -42.22
C PRO A 313 9.81 -17.94 -42.50
N THR A 314 9.94 -18.33 -43.77
CA THR A 314 10.77 -19.46 -44.22
C THR A 314 12.25 -19.12 -44.36
N ALA A 315 12.67 -17.87 -44.17
CA ALA A 315 14.05 -17.45 -44.38
C ALA A 315 15.00 -18.02 -43.32
N SER A 316 16.05 -18.69 -43.77
CA SER A 316 17.12 -19.19 -42.90
C SER A 316 18.10 -18.09 -42.50
N GLN A 317 18.99 -18.37 -41.54
CA GLN A 317 20.06 -17.45 -41.13
C GLN A 317 20.92 -16.93 -42.30
N LYS A 318 21.09 -17.73 -43.38
CA LYS A 318 21.84 -17.32 -44.57
C LYS A 318 21.16 -16.13 -45.29
N TRP A 319 19.83 -16.12 -45.35
CA TRP A 319 19.07 -15.02 -45.93
C TRP A 319 19.16 -13.75 -45.09
N MET A 320 19.14 -13.88 -43.75
CA MET A 320 19.40 -12.75 -42.85
C MET A 320 20.79 -12.16 -43.08
N LEU A 321 21.82 -13.00 -43.17
CA LEU A 321 23.19 -12.54 -43.41
C LEU A 321 23.33 -11.85 -44.78
N ALA A 322 22.65 -12.35 -45.81
CA ALA A 322 22.59 -11.72 -47.13
C ALA A 322 21.92 -10.35 -47.10
N ALA A 323 20.77 -10.23 -46.40
CA ALA A 323 20.08 -8.96 -46.20
C ALA A 323 20.97 -7.93 -45.49
N VAL A 324 21.70 -8.36 -44.44
CA VAL A 324 22.67 -7.52 -43.71
C VAL A 324 23.78 -7.06 -44.64
N LYS A 325 24.38 -7.97 -45.42
CA LYS A 325 25.46 -7.62 -46.35
C LYS A 325 25.02 -6.64 -47.44
N GLY A 326 23.87 -6.88 -48.06
CA GLY A 326 23.37 -6.04 -49.15
C GLY A 326 22.81 -4.69 -48.67
N GLY A 327 22.20 -4.65 -47.49
CA GLY A 327 21.57 -3.44 -46.93
C GLY A 327 22.49 -2.57 -46.06
N TYR A 328 23.74 -2.98 -45.81
CA TYR A 328 24.63 -2.30 -44.86
C TYR A 328 24.93 -0.85 -45.24
N ASP A 329 25.27 -0.60 -46.50
CA ASP A 329 25.63 0.74 -46.99
C ASP A 329 24.43 1.69 -46.96
N GLY A 330 23.25 1.18 -47.30
CA GLY A 330 21.98 1.91 -47.25
C GLY A 330 21.36 2.02 -45.85
N ARG A 331 21.98 1.42 -44.82
CA ARG A 331 21.48 1.37 -43.43
C ARG A 331 20.05 0.84 -43.32
N PHE A 332 19.72 -0.19 -44.12
CA PHE A 332 18.37 -0.75 -44.13
C PHE A 332 18.05 -1.47 -42.82
N THR A 333 16.79 -1.37 -42.40
CA THR A 333 16.25 -2.17 -41.30
C THR A 333 15.88 -3.55 -41.83
N ILE A 334 16.14 -4.61 -41.08
CA ILE A 334 15.88 -5.99 -41.51
C ILE A 334 15.05 -6.67 -40.44
N GLY A 335 13.98 -7.33 -40.85
CA GLY A 335 13.18 -8.12 -39.93
C GLY A 335 12.12 -8.97 -40.63
N PHE A 336 11.21 -9.50 -39.81
CA PHE A 336 10.28 -10.57 -40.19
C PHE A 336 8.81 -10.21 -39.93
N SER A 337 8.52 -8.98 -39.54
CA SER A 337 7.16 -8.53 -39.21
C SER A 337 6.66 -7.57 -40.28
N ALA A 338 5.57 -7.94 -40.96
CA ALA A 338 4.92 -7.06 -41.92
C ALA A 338 4.34 -5.81 -41.25
N ASP A 339 3.93 -5.93 -39.98
CA ASP A 339 3.44 -4.81 -39.18
C ASP A 339 4.58 -3.83 -38.84
N ASP A 340 5.73 -4.32 -38.38
CA ASP A 340 6.90 -3.47 -38.10
C ASP A 340 7.41 -2.77 -39.37
N ALA A 341 7.25 -3.41 -40.53
CA ALA A 341 7.59 -2.84 -41.81
C ALA A 341 6.65 -1.69 -42.24
N GLY A 342 5.41 -1.67 -41.74
CA GLY A 342 4.38 -0.70 -42.09
C GLY A 342 4.15 0.43 -41.06
N LEU A 343 4.49 0.21 -39.79
CA LEU A 343 4.23 1.13 -38.69
C LEU A 343 5.11 2.40 -38.71
N GLY A 344 4.59 3.47 -38.11
CA GLY A 344 5.30 4.73 -37.80
C GLY A 344 5.03 5.87 -38.77
N THR A 345 4.84 7.09 -38.27
CA THR A 345 4.40 8.25 -39.07
C THR A 345 5.58 8.91 -39.77
N LEU A 346 5.96 8.34 -40.92
CA LEU A 346 7.12 8.72 -41.73
C LEU A 346 6.67 9.11 -43.15
N GLU A 347 7.30 10.14 -43.72
CA GLU A 347 6.99 10.63 -45.07
C GLU A 347 7.37 9.64 -46.18
N ASN A 348 8.41 8.82 -45.97
CA ASN A 348 8.90 7.90 -46.98
C ASN A 348 9.27 6.54 -46.37
N ARG A 349 8.32 5.59 -46.46
CA ARG A 349 8.45 4.20 -45.98
C ARG A 349 8.54 3.27 -47.17
N GLN A 350 9.68 2.62 -47.34
CA GLN A 350 9.88 1.60 -48.35
C GLN A 350 9.97 0.23 -47.69
N VAL A 351 9.13 -0.69 -48.15
CA VAL A 351 9.23 -2.12 -47.83
C VAL A 351 9.79 -2.87 -49.04
N LEU A 352 10.88 -3.60 -48.81
CA LEU A 352 11.50 -4.52 -49.76
C LEU A 352 11.13 -5.94 -49.31
N ALA A 353 10.03 -6.47 -49.83
CA ALA A 353 9.51 -7.77 -49.43
C ALA A 353 10.23 -8.88 -50.19
N VAL A 354 11.07 -9.65 -49.49
CA VAL A 354 11.86 -10.74 -50.07
C VAL A 354 10.97 -11.97 -50.25
N ASN A 355 10.94 -12.53 -51.47
CA ASN A 355 10.17 -13.70 -51.85
C ASN A 355 8.76 -13.70 -51.24
N PRO A 356 7.92 -12.69 -51.53
CA PRO A 356 6.65 -12.48 -50.84
C PRO A 356 5.65 -13.63 -51.04
N HIS A 357 5.87 -14.48 -52.04
CA HIS A 357 5.12 -15.72 -52.28
C HIS A 357 5.36 -16.82 -51.22
N HIS A 358 6.37 -16.67 -50.35
CA HIS A 358 6.62 -17.56 -49.22
C HIS A 358 5.86 -17.14 -47.94
N TRP A 359 5.04 -16.09 -48.01
CA TRP A 359 4.18 -15.69 -46.90
C TRP A 359 2.84 -16.44 -46.93
N PRO A 360 2.31 -16.88 -45.76
CA PRO A 360 1.06 -17.65 -45.69
C PRO A 360 -0.15 -16.94 -46.30
N GLU A 361 -0.22 -15.62 -46.11
CA GLU A 361 -1.07 -14.71 -46.86
C GLU A 361 -0.15 -14.02 -47.87
N VAL A 362 -0.41 -14.12 -49.17
CA VAL A 362 0.48 -13.54 -50.18
C VAL A 362 0.61 -12.03 -49.89
N LEU A 363 1.79 -11.61 -49.42
CA LEU A 363 2.06 -10.20 -49.14
C LEU A 363 2.11 -9.46 -50.47
N THR A 364 1.19 -8.51 -50.65
CA THR A 364 1.08 -7.70 -51.86
C THR A 364 1.14 -6.21 -51.54
N ALA A 365 1.38 -5.39 -52.55
CA ALA A 365 1.22 -3.95 -52.45
C ALA A 365 -0.19 -3.55 -51.96
N SER A 366 -1.22 -4.30 -52.36
CA SER A 366 -2.62 -4.06 -51.95
C SER A 366 -2.84 -4.30 -50.45
N TRP A 367 -2.19 -5.32 -49.88
CA TRP A 367 -2.22 -5.60 -48.44
C TRP A 367 -1.62 -4.41 -47.65
N PHE A 368 -0.43 -3.94 -48.04
CA PHE A 368 0.17 -2.77 -47.40
C PHE A 368 -0.65 -1.50 -47.61
N LYS A 369 -1.24 -1.29 -48.79
CA LYS A 369 -2.12 -0.15 -49.04
C LYS A 369 -3.36 -0.15 -48.14
N GLN A 370 -3.92 -1.32 -47.85
CA GLN A 370 -5.09 -1.48 -47.00
C GLN A 370 -4.77 -1.31 -45.52
N HIS A 371 -3.68 -1.92 -45.04
CA HIS A 371 -3.35 -1.95 -43.61
C HIS A 371 -2.40 -0.83 -43.16
N TYR A 372 -1.55 -0.34 -44.07
CA TYR A 372 -0.51 0.66 -43.81
C TYR A 372 -0.41 1.69 -44.96
N PRO A 373 -1.43 2.57 -45.12
CA PRO A 373 -1.47 3.55 -46.21
C PRO A 373 -0.20 4.42 -46.28
N GLY A 374 0.37 4.58 -47.48
CA GLY A 374 1.58 5.37 -47.71
C GLY A 374 2.89 4.58 -47.66
N VAL A 375 2.85 3.26 -47.45
CA VAL A 375 4.00 2.38 -47.67
C VAL A 375 4.25 2.18 -49.17
N GLN A 376 5.48 2.40 -49.62
CA GLN A 376 5.98 1.99 -50.93
C GLN A 376 6.42 0.53 -50.83
N PHE A 377 5.84 -0.32 -51.67
CA PHE A 377 6.10 -1.76 -51.66
C PHE A 377 6.87 -2.18 -52.91
N THR A 378 7.99 -2.89 -52.73
CA THR A 378 8.76 -3.52 -53.81
C THR A 378 8.97 -4.98 -53.47
N ALA A 379 8.51 -5.87 -54.36
CA ALA A 379 8.80 -7.29 -54.25
C ALA A 379 10.23 -7.58 -54.74
N VAL A 380 11.00 -8.31 -53.94
CA VAL A 380 12.35 -8.78 -54.27
C VAL A 380 12.30 -10.28 -54.45
N VAL A 381 12.45 -10.76 -55.68
CA VAL A 381 12.51 -12.20 -55.97
C VAL A 381 13.96 -12.61 -56.13
N ALA A 382 14.43 -13.49 -55.26
CA ALA A 382 15.80 -13.98 -55.23
C ALA A 382 15.79 -15.50 -55.06
N ASN A 383 16.59 -16.22 -55.86
CA ASN A 383 16.62 -17.68 -55.83
C ASN A 383 17.59 -18.20 -54.76
N GLN A 384 18.69 -17.49 -54.54
CA GLN A 384 19.70 -17.78 -53.52
C GLN A 384 19.98 -16.55 -52.63
N PRO A 385 20.49 -16.72 -51.39
CA PRO A 385 20.86 -15.60 -50.53
C PRO A 385 21.82 -14.61 -51.18
N GLU A 386 22.76 -15.09 -51.98
CA GLU A 386 23.74 -14.26 -52.68
C GLU A 386 23.06 -13.30 -53.68
N ASP A 387 22.00 -13.75 -54.35
CA ASP A 387 21.19 -12.93 -55.26
C ASP A 387 20.55 -11.76 -54.52
N LEU A 388 20.02 -12.01 -53.30
CA LEU A 388 19.44 -10.96 -52.45
C LEU A 388 20.49 -9.92 -52.06
N ALA A 389 21.69 -10.36 -51.66
CA ALA A 389 22.75 -9.44 -51.26
C ALA A 389 23.16 -8.52 -52.44
N VAL A 390 23.29 -9.06 -53.65
CA VAL A 390 23.59 -8.30 -54.86
C VAL A 390 22.45 -7.35 -55.22
N TRP A 391 21.20 -7.84 -55.17
CA TRP A 391 20.02 -7.04 -55.47
C TRP A 391 19.93 -5.82 -54.55
N LEU A 392 20.03 -6.02 -53.23
CA LEU A 392 19.96 -4.95 -52.23
C LEU A 392 21.10 -3.95 -52.37
N LYS A 393 22.32 -4.41 -52.67
CA LYS A 393 23.49 -3.54 -52.84
C LYS A 393 23.34 -2.59 -54.04
N ASN A 394 22.68 -3.05 -55.10
CA ASN A 394 22.47 -2.28 -56.33
C ASN A 394 21.17 -1.48 -56.32
N TRP A 395 20.31 -1.67 -55.33
CA TRP A 395 19.04 -0.97 -55.23
C TRP A 395 19.27 0.49 -54.78
N THR A 396 18.98 1.43 -55.67
CA THR A 396 19.13 2.88 -55.42
C THR A 396 17.85 3.54 -54.93
N GLY A 397 16.75 2.78 -54.89
CA GLY A 397 15.44 3.26 -54.47
C GLY A 397 14.86 4.36 -55.35
N LEU A 398 15.31 4.43 -56.60
CA LEU A 398 14.71 5.15 -57.71
C LEU A 398 14.21 4.06 -58.67
N ASP A 399 12.92 4.03 -58.96
CA ASP A 399 12.50 3.44 -60.24
C ASP A 399 13.01 4.36 -61.37
N PRO A 400 13.28 3.86 -62.58
CA PRO A 400 13.31 4.74 -63.75
C PRO A 400 12.00 5.52 -63.92
#